data_AF-A0A0X3S871-F1
#
_entry.id   AF-A0A0X3S871-F1
#
_cell.length_a   1.000
_cell.length_b   1.000
_cell.length_c   1.000
_cell.angle_alpha   90.00
_cell.angle_beta   90.00
_cell.angle_gamma   90.00
#
_symmetry.space_group_name_H-M   'P 1'
#
loop_
_entity.id
_entity.type
_entity.pdbx_description
1 polymer ?
#
loop_
_entity_poly.entity_id
_entity_poly.type
_entity_poly.pdbx_seq_one_letter_code
_entity_poly.pdbx_strand_id
1 'polypeptide(L)'
;MDRTVVTPASRTSADWWVTADQARHVAQSGLAGAATAPELLRTLTELDRARRAAVVAVGAAVEALLEGGVAWEAIAAALGFESVEEGRRALAPAREDAAAAIERRLGRRA
;
A
#
# COMPACT_ATOMS: atom_id res chain seq x y z
N MET A 1 18.90 -21.53 -28.32
CA MET A 1 18.69 -21.34 -26.88
C MET A 1 17.98 -20.01 -26.69
N ASP A 2 16.65 -20.04 -26.68
CA ASP A 2 15.83 -18.87 -26.43
C ASP A 2 15.95 -18.49 -24.96
N ARG A 3 16.51 -17.31 -24.69
CA ARG A 3 16.45 -16.69 -23.36
C ARG A 3 15.12 -15.95 -23.29
N THR A 4 14.08 -16.63 -22.82
CA THR A 4 12.86 -15.99 -22.36
C THR A 4 13.22 -15.01 -21.25
N VAL A 5 13.26 -13.72 -21.59
CA VAL A 5 13.28 -12.64 -20.62
C VAL A 5 11.93 -12.72 -19.91
N VAL A 6 11.92 -13.37 -18.74
CA VAL A 6 10.78 -13.32 -17.84
C VAL A 6 10.70 -11.88 -17.34
N THR A 7 9.91 -11.07 -18.00
CA THR A 7 9.50 -9.78 -17.46
C THR A 7 8.83 -10.08 -16.13
N PRO A 8 9.37 -9.61 -14.98
CA PRO A 8 8.70 -9.80 -13.72
C PRO A 8 7.32 -9.16 -13.85
N ALA A 9 6.25 -9.92 -13.64
CA ALA A 9 4.90 -9.37 -13.63
C ALA A 9 4.87 -8.15 -12.70
N SER A 10 4.49 -7.00 -13.25
CA SER A 10 4.27 -5.78 -12.48
C SER A 10 3.32 -6.13 -11.34
N ARG A 11 3.76 -5.90 -10.09
CA ARG A 11 2.91 -6.22 -8.94
C ARG A 11 1.60 -5.46 -9.06
N THR A 12 0.51 -6.19 -8.92
CA THR A 12 -0.86 -5.65 -9.02
C THR A 12 -1.25 -4.98 -7.71
N SER A 13 -2.32 -4.18 -7.71
CA SER A 13 -2.90 -3.61 -6.49
C SER A 13 -3.18 -4.69 -5.41
N ALA A 14 -3.49 -5.93 -5.83
CA ALA A 14 -3.69 -7.06 -4.92
C ALA A 14 -2.42 -7.44 -4.13
N ASP A 15 -1.23 -7.30 -4.72
CA ASP A 15 0.04 -7.62 -4.03
C ASP A 15 0.33 -6.65 -2.87
N TRP A 16 -0.09 -5.40 -3.02
CA TRP A 16 0.04 -4.39 -1.98
C TRP A 16 -0.95 -4.61 -0.84
N TRP A 17 -2.17 -5.06 -1.16
CA TRP A 17 -3.15 -5.49 -0.15
C TRP A 17 -2.65 -6.67 0.68
N VAL A 18 -2.08 -7.71 0.04
CA VAL A 18 -1.48 -8.85 0.75
C VAL A 18 -0.36 -8.39 1.69
N THR A 19 0.46 -7.43 1.26
CA THR A 19 1.54 -6.87 2.10
C THR A 19 0.99 -6.14 3.32
N ALA A 20 -0.06 -5.33 3.15
CA ALA A 20 -0.71 -4.61 4.24
C ALA A 20 -1.35 -5.58 5.26
N ASP A 21 -2.04 -6.62 4.79
CA ASP A 21 -2.68 -7.60 5.66
C ASP A 21 -1.67 -8.45 6.45
N GLN A 22 -0.58 -8.89 5.81
CA GLN A 22 0.50 -9.59 6.50
C GLN A 22 1.11 -8.75 7.62
N ALA A 23 1.40 -7.47 7.36
CA ALA A 23 1.93 -6.57 8.37
C ALA A 23 0.94 -6.37 9.54
N ARG A 24 -0.36 -6.24 9.24
CA ARG A 24 -1.42 -6.15 10.25
C ARG A 24 -1.48 -7.43 11.11
N HIS A 25 -1.42 -8.59 10.49
CA HIS A 25 -1.46 -9.88 11.19
C HIS A 25 -0.27 -10.06 12.15
N VAL A 26 0.93 -9.68 11.71
CA VAL A 26 2.14 -9.68 12.55
C VAL A 26 1.96 -8.75 13.76
N ALA A 27 1.43 -7.55 13.53
CA ALA A 27 1.20 -6.59 14.61
C ALA A 27 0.15 -7.08 15.62
N GLN A 28 -0.95 -7.68 15.15
CA GLN A 28 -1.99 -8.24 16.02
C GLN A 28 -1.48 -9.40 16.87
N SER A 29 -0.69 -10.30 16.26
CA SER A 29 -0.06 -11.42 16.97
C SER A 29 0.93 -10.93 18.03
N GLY A 30 1.68 -9.86 17.72
CA GLY A 30 2.59 -9.21 18.68
C GLY A 30 1.86 -8.58 19.88
N LEU A 31 0.72 -7.94 19.64
CA LEU A 31 -0.08 -7.31 20.70
C LEU A 31 -0.66 -8.33 21.68
N ALA A 32 -1.08 -9.50 21.20
CA ALA A 32 -1.65 -10.55 22.04
C ALA A 32 -0.63 -11.20 23.00
N GLY A 33 0.67 -11.10 22.71
CA GLY A 33 1.74 -11.74 23.48
C GLY A 33 2.72 -10.78 24.18
N ALA A 34 2.55 -9.46 24.04
CA ALA A 34 3.48 -8.50 24.63
C ALA A 34 3.27 -8.37 26.15
N ALA A 35 4.27 -8.76 26.93
CA ALA A 35 4.27 -8.67 28.39
C ALA A 35 5.25 -7.62 28.94
N THR A 36 6.14 -7.10 28.08
CA THR A 36 7.21 -6.19 28.46
C THR A 36 7.22 -4.90 27.62
N ALA A 37 7.81 -3.83 28.15
CA ALA A 37 7.95 -2.55 27.45
C ALA A 37 8.69 -2.67 26.09
N PRO A 38 9.80 -3.43 25.95
CA PRO A 38 10.41 -3.66 24.64
C PRO A 38 9.50 -4.36 23.63
N GLU A 39 8.67 -5.32 24.08
CA GLU A 39 7.73 -6.02 23.21
C GLU A 39 6.59 -5.11 22.73
N LEU A 40 6.11 -4.21 23.60
CA LEU A 40 5.14 -3.18 23.24
C LEU A 40 5.71 -2.20 22.21
N LEU A 41 6.95 -1.73 22.39
CA LEU A 41 7.62 -0.86 21.40
C LEU A 41 7.82 -1.54 20.04
N ARG A 42 8.19 -2.83 20.05
CA ARG A 42 8.25 -3.64 18.83
C ARG A 42 6.89 -3.74 18.15
N THR A 43 5.83 -3.99 18.94
CA THR A 43 4.46 -4.08 18.42
C THR A 43 4.01 -2.75 17.81
N LEU A 44 4.31 -1.61 18.44
CA LEU A 44 4.01 -0.28 17.87
C LEU A 44 4.73 -0.04 16.53
N THR A 45 5.96 -0.52 16.40
CA THR A 45 6.71 -0.42 15.14
C THR A 45 6.06 -1.25 14.03
N GLU A 46 5.63 -2.48 14.33
CA GLU A 46 4.92 -3.30 13.35
C GLU A 46 3.53 -2.73 13.01
N LEU A 47 2.83 -2.10 13.96
CA LEU A 47 1.59 -1.37 13.69
C LEU A 47 1.83 -0.17 12.76
N ASP A 48 2.87 0.63 12.99
CA ASP A 48 3.20 1.75 12.09
C ASP A 48 3.58 1.23 10.70
N ARG A 49 4.32 0.12 10.63
CA ARG A 49 4.64 -0.54 9.36
C ARG A 49 3.38 -1.01 8.62
N ALA A 50 2.45 -1.65 9.32
CA ALA A 50 1.17 -2.09 8.75
C ALA A 50 0.35 -0.91 8.23
N ARG A 51 0.27 0.18 9.02
CA ARG A 51 -0.39 1.42 8.63
C ARG A 51 0.21 2.00 7.35
N ARG A 52 1.53 2.09 7.25
CA ARG A 52 2.21 2.59 6.03
C ARG A 52 1.96 1.68 4.83
N ALA A 53 2.01 0.36 5.03
CA ALA A 53 1.73 -0.60 3.96
C ALA A 53 0.29 -0.48 3.43
N ALA A 54 -0.68 -0.25 4.32
CA ALA A 54 -2.06 0.02 3.94
C ALA A 54 -2.22 1.32 3.13
N VAL A 55 -1.55 2.41 3.55
CA VAL A 55 -1.57 3.68 2.79
C VAL A 55 -1.02 3.49 1.37
N VAL A 56 0.12 2.81 1.24
CA VAL A 56 0.70 2.45 -0.07
C VAL A 56 -0.25 1.60 -0.89
N ALA A 57 -0.94 0.62 -0.28
CA ALA A 57 -1.90 -0.23 -0.98
C ALA A 57 -3.11 0.56 -1.49
N VAL A 58 -3.63 1.50 -0.70
CA VAL A 58 -4.71 2.41 -1.14
C VAL A 58 -4.25 3.27 -2.32
N GLY A 59 -3.06 3.87 -2.24
CA GLY A 59 -2.50 4.65 -3.35
C GLY A 59 -2.36 3.82 -4.63
N ALA A 60 -1.80 2.61 -4.53
CA ALA A 60 -1.65 1.70 -5.66
C ALA A 60 -3.00 1.24 -6.25
N ALA A 61 -4.02 1.04 -5.42
CA ALA A 61 -5.37 0.71 -5.87
C ALA A 61 -6.01 1.88 -6.63
N VAL A 62 -5.82 3.12 -6.14
CA VAL A 62 -6.30 4.32 -6.83
C VAL A 62 -5.62 4.51 -8.19
N GLU A 63 -4.30 4.34 -8.28
CA GLU A 63 -3.61 4.41 -9.58
C GLU A 63 -4.11 3.33 -10.55
N ALA A 64 -4.27 2.09 -10.09
CA ALA A 64 -4.78 1.00 -10.94
C ALA A 64 -6.20 1.28 -11.46
N LEU A 65 -7.07 1.90 -10.65
CA LEU A 65 -8.41 2.31 -11.07
C LEU A 65 -8.34 3.42 -12.12
N LEU A 66 -7.47 4.42 -11.94
CA LEU A 66 -7.27 5.51 -12.89
C LEU A 66 -6.71 5.01 -14.22
N GLU A 67 -5.70 4.14 -14.19
CA GLU A 67 -5.14 3.47 -15.37
C GLU A 67 -6.21 2.61 -16.09
N GLY A 68 -7.13 2.02 -15.33
CA GLY A 68 -8.30 1.29 -15.84
C GLY A 68 -9.42 2.20 -16.38
N GLY A 69 -9.24 3.52 -16.37
CA GLY A 69 -10.21 4.50 -16.89
C GLY A 69 -11.34 4.85 -15.93
N VAL A 70 -11.26 4.47 -14.66
CA VAL A 70 -12.25 4.85 -13.64
C VAL A 70 -12.10 6.34 -13.33
N ALA A 71 -13.21 7.07 -13.41
CA ALA A 71 -13.24 8.51 -13.15
C ALA A 71 -13.02 8.84 -11.66
N TRP A 72 -12.41 10.00 -11.40
CA TRP A 72 -12.14 10.47 -10.04
C TRP A 72 -13.40 10.62 -9.21
N GLU A 73 -14.52 11.00 -9.83
CA GLU A 73 -15.84 11.11 -9.22
C GLU A 73 -16.28 9.78 -8.62
N ALA A 74 -16.09 8.67 -9.35
CA ALA A 74 -16.46 7.34 -8.89
C ALA A 74 -15.55 6.86 -7.75
N ILE A 75 -14.24 7.15 -7.85
CA ILE A 75 -13.27 6.81 -6.80
C ILE A 75 -13.56 7.60 -5.53
N ALA A 76 -13.81 8.90 -5.65
CA ALA A 76 -14.10 9.77 -4.51
C ALA A 76 -15.40 9.34 -3.80
N ALA A 77 -16.45 9.07 -4.57
CA ALA A 77 -17.72 8.58 -4.03
C ALA A 77 -17.58 7.22 -3.33
N ALA A 78 -16.83 6.28 -3.92
CA ALA A 78 -16.60 4.96 -3.33
C ALA A 78 -15.84 5.02 -1.98
N LEU A 79 -15.00 6.04 -1.81
CA LEU A 79 -14.23 6.28 -0.58
C LEU A 79 -14.93 7.23 0.40
N GLY A 80 -16.12 7.73 0.05
CA GLY A 80 -16.94 8.56 0.92
C GLY A 80 -16.44 10.01 1.06
N PHE A 81 -15.67 10.52 0.11
CA PHE A 81 -15.29 11.93 0.08
C PHE A 81 -16.46 12.81 -0.40
N GLU A 82 -16.58 14.01 0.16
CA GLU A 82 -17.65 14.96 -0.16
C GLU A 82 -17.45 15.61 -1.53
N SER A 83 -16.21 15.62 -2.04
CA SER A 83 -15.88 16.15 -3.36
C SER A 83 -14.68 15.44 -4.00
N VAL A 84 -14.56 15.59 -5.33
CA VAL A 84 -13.40 15.12 -6.09
C VAL A 84 -12.12 15.81 -5.61
N GLU A 85 -12.16 17.11 -5.38
CA GLU A 85 -11.02 17.91 -4.92
C GLU A 85 -10.53 17.47 -3.55
N GLU A 86 -11.46 17.14 -2.64
CA GLU A 86 -11.14 16.54 -1.35
C GLU A 86 -10.46 15.18 -1.54
N GLY A 87 -11.06 14.28 -2.33
CA GLY A 87 -10.49 12.96 -2.61
C GLY A 87 -9.09 13.04 -3.23
N ARG A 88 -8.88 13.96 -4.19
CA ARG A 88 -7.57 14.21 -4.80
C ARG A 88 -6.55 14.67 -3.76
N ARG A 89 -6.92 15.61 -2.88
CA ARG A 89 -6.03 16.14 -1.84
C ARG A 89 -5.72 15.08 -0.78
N ALA A 90 -6.72 14.32 -0.34
CA ALA A 90 -6.58 13.28 0.67
C ALA A 90 -5.74 12.10 0.18
N LEU A 91 -5.86 11.73 -1.10
CA LEU A 91 -5.16 10.59 -1.68
C LEU A 91 -3.81 10.93 -2.32
N ALA A 92 -3.49 12.21 -2.54
CA ALA A 92 -2.21 12.62 -3.13
C ALA A 92 -0.99 12.01 -2.41
N PRO A 93 -0.87 12.08 -1.05
CA PRO A 93 0.27 11.48 -0.36
C PRO A 93 0.35 9.97 -0.53
N ALA A 94 -0.79 9.27 -0.50
CA ALA A 94 -0.85 7.83 -0.66
C ALA A 94 -0.39 7.39 -2.07
N ARG A 95 -0.78 8.15 -3.08
CA ARG A 95 -0.37 7.95 -4.48
C ARG A 95 1.12 8.21 -4.68
N GLU A 96 1.66 9.28 -4.10
CA GLU A 96 3.10 9.57 -4.10
C GLU A 96 3.90 8.46 -3.39
N ASP A 97 3.44 7.99 -2.23
CA ASP A 97 4.06 6.89 -1.49
C ASP A 97 4.05 5.58 -2.30
N ALA A 98 2.96 5.31 -3.04
CA ALA A 98 2.87 4.16 -3.93
C ALA A 98 3.86 4.25 -5.09
N ALA A 99 3.95 5.40 -5.76
CA ALA A 99 4.93 5.65 -6.81
C ALA A 99 6.37 5.49 -6.28
N ALA A 100 6.69 6.10 -5.14
CA ALA A 100 8.01 5.98 -4.52
C ALA A 100 8.31 4.55 -4.05
N ALA A 101 7.31 3.76 -3.65
CA ALA A 101 7.48 2.36 -3.30
C ALA A 101 7.77 1.48 -4.53
N ILE A 102 7.16 1.79 -5.68
CA ILE A 102 7.45 1.16 -6.96
C ILE A 102 8.89 1.49 -7.39
N GLU A 103 9.26 2.77 -7.38
CA GLU A 103 10.61 3.24 -7.75
C GLU A 103 11.70 2.62 -6.89
N ARG A 104 11.55 2.61 -5.55
CA ARG A 104 12.52 1.98 -4.64
C ARG A 104 12.68 0.47 -4.85
N ARG A 105 11.71 -0.17 -5.49
CA ARG A 105 11.69 -1.62 -5.71
C ARG A 105 12.18 -2.00 -7.10
N LEU A 106 11.93 -1.15 -8.10
CA LEU A 106 12.50 -1.26 -9.44
C LEU A 106 13.98 -0.82 -9.44
N GLY A 107 14.30 0.28 -8.77
CA GLY A 107 15.67 0.79 -8.60
C GLY A 107 16.57 -0.06 -7.69
N ARG A 108 16.01 -1.04 -6.95
CA ARG A 108 16.77 -2.07 -6.22
C ARG A 108 17.11 -3.30 -7.08
N ARG A 109 16.85 -3.24 -8.38
CA ARG A 109 17.10 -4.32 -9.34
C ARG A 109 18.10 -3.91 -10.43
N ALA A 110 19.11 -3.14 -10.05
CA ALA A 110 20.36 -2.96 -10.79
C ALA A 110 21.46 -3.76 -10.10
#